data_AF-N8ZPV3-F1
#
_entry.id   AF-N8ZPV3-F1
#
_cell.length_a   1.000
_cell.length_b   1.000
_cell.length_c   1.000
_cell.angle_alpha   90.00
_cell.angle_beta   90.00
_cell.angle_gamma   90.00
#
_symmetry.space_group_name_H-M   'P 1'
#
loop_
_entity.id
_entity.type
_entity.pdbx_description
1 polymer ?
#
loop_
_entity_poly.entity_id
_entity_poly.type
_entity_poly.pdbx_seq_one_letter_code
_entity_poly.pdbx_strand_id
1 'polypeptide(L)'
;MNQPYLPWQPVGVFMAPNGYIHVKDANYSFDYAKENLGYQSVFIHELTHVYQHQQKINVLLKGALLQIAYHLSFKKYNPYQYELTDNKAFFDYNIEQQGDIAKDIFLKKIKNIILNT
;
A
#
# COMPACT_ATOMS: atom_id res chain seq x y z
N MET A 1 -10.96 2.04 -9.61
CA MET A 1 -11.08 2.49 -11.00
C MET A 1 -10.60 1.39 -11.91
N ASN A 2 -11.43 0.97 -12.85
CA ASN A 2 -10.99 0.04 -13.90
C ASN A 2 -10.23 0.80 -15.00
N GLN A 3 -9.10 1.39 -14.61
CA GLN A 3 -8.26 2.23 -15.44
C GLN A 3 -6.87 2.24 -14.80
N PRO A 4 -5.81 1.87 -15.54
CA PRO A 4 -4.45 1.99 -15.04
C PRO A 4 -4.07 3.46 -14.84
N TYR A 5 -3.26 3.74 -13.82
CA TYR A 5 -2.75 5.08 -13.54
C TYR A 5 -1.64 5.48 -14.52
N LEU A 6 -0.75 4.53 -14.84
CA LEU A 6 0.31 4.69 -15.84
C LEU A 6 0.02 3.83 -17.08
N PRO A 7 0.32 4.29 -18.30
CA PRO A 7 0.16 3.48 -19.52
C PRO A 7 0.89 2.13 -19.44
N TRP A 8 2.02 2.09 -18.73
CA TRP A 8 2.85 0.89 -18.55
C TRP A 8 2.62 0.15 -17.22
N GLN A 9 1.57 0.48 -16.44
CA GLN A 9 1.24 -0.25 -15.20
C GLN A 9 1.07 -1.75 -15.51
N PRO A 10 1.84 -2.67 -14.89
CA PRO A 10 1.73 -4.10 -15.18
C PRO A 10 0.40 -4.71 -14.71
N VAL A 11 0.04 -5.87 -15.27
CA VAL A 11 -1.02 -6.72 -14.68
C VAL A 11 -0.54 -7.22 -13.32
N GLY A 12 -1.44 -7.26 -12.33
CA GLY A 12 -1.15 -7.63 -10.95
C GLY A 12 -0.70 -6.46 -10.07
N VAL A 13 -0.51 -5.27 -10.63
CA VAL A 13 -0.11 -4.06 -9.89
C VAL A 13 -1.31 -3.17 -9.65
N PHE A 14 -1.47 -2.75 -8.40
CA PHE A 14 -2.46 -1.78 -7.96
C PHE A 14 -1.74 -0.48 -7.61
N MET A 15 -2.42 0.66 -7.77
CA MET A 15 -1.85 1.95 -7.42
C MET A 15 -2.93 2.87 -6.86
N ALA A 16 -2.67 3.57 -5.76
CA ALA A 16 -3.57 4.58 -5.22
C ALA A 16 -2.89 5.95 -4.94
N PRO A 17 -2.37 6.63 -5.98
CA PRO A 17 -1.51 7.82 -5.80
C PRO A 17 -2.27 9.10 -5.40
N ASN A 18 -3.56 9.18 -5.70
CA ASN A 18 -4.37 10.40 -5.65
C ASN A 18 -5.78 10.16 -5.06
N GLY A 19 -5.90 9.18 -4.16
CA GLY A 19 -7.15 8.88 -3.46
C GLY A 19 -8.10 7.94 -4.21
N TYR A 20 -7.72 7.46 -5.39
CA TYR A 20 -8.43 6.43 -6.14
C TYR A 20 -7.54 5.23 -6.40
N ILE A 21 -8.07 4.02 -6.27
CA ILE A 21 -7.34 2.80 -6.62
C ILE A 21 -7.45 2.58 -8.13
N HIS A 22 -6.31 2.42 -8.80
CA HIS A 22 -6.17 2.20 -10.23
C HIS A 22 -5.65 0.80 -10.51
N VAL A 23 -6.37 0.06 -11.34
CA VAL A 23 -6.04 -1.32 -11.75
C VAL A 23 -6.26 -1.50 -13.24
N LYS A 24 -5.65 -2.55 -13.80
CA LYS A 24 -6.01 -3.06 -15.14
C LYS A 24 -7.26 -3.93 -15.08
N ASP A 25 -7.95 -4.06 -16.21
CA ASP A 25 -9.15 -4.89 -16.39
C ASP A 25 -8.99 -6.29 -15.77
N ALA A 26 -7.84 -6.93 -15.99
CA ALA A 26 -7.54 -8.27 -15.47
C ALA A 26 -7.51 -8.38 -13.93
N ASN A 27 -7.43 -7.26 -13.21
CA ASN A 27 -7.41 -7.20 -11.74
C ASN A 27 -8.61 -6.43 -11.17
N TYR A 28 -9.53 -5.98 -12.03
CA TYR A 28 -10.72 -5.30 -11.58
C TYR A 28 -11.70 -6.29 -10.96
N SER A 29 -12.28 -5.88 -9.83
CA SER A 29 -13.43 -6.54 -9.24
C SER A 29 -14.49 -5.49 -8.90
N PHE A 30 -15.75 -5.88 -9.07
CA PHE A 30 -16.89 -5.07 -8.64
C PHE A 30 -17.01 -5.00 -7.12
N ASP A 31 -16.51 -6.01 -6.41
CA ASP A 31 -16.63 -6.13 -4.95
C ASP A 31 -15.42 -6.90 -4.39
N TYR A 32 -14.34 -6.17 -4.10
CA TYR A 32 -13.11 -6.75 -3.54
C TYR A 32 -13.33 -7.46 -2.20
N ALA A 33 -14.41 -7.17 -1.46
CA ALA A 33 -14.70 -7.85 -0.20
C ALA A 33 -15.16 -9.32 -0.40
N LYS A 34 -15.57 -9.69 -1.62
CA LYS A 34 -15.98 -11.07 -1.98
C LYS A 34 -14.88 -11.84 -2.72
N GLU A 35 -13.76 -11.21 -3.01
CA GLU A 35 -12.63 -11.85 -3.68
C GLU A 35 -11.87 -12.81 -2.74
N ASN A 36 -10.88 -13.52 -3.27
CA ASN A 36 -9.97 -14.30 -2.43
C ASN A 36 -9.14 -13.40 -1.49
N LEU A 37 -8.57 -14.00 -0.43
CA LEU A 37 -7.78 -13.27 0.57
C LEU A 37 -6.61 -12.48 -0.02
N GLY A 38 -6.01 -12.91 -1.14
CA GLY A 38 -4.94 -12.18 -1.80
C GLY A 38 -5.42 -10.80 -2.27
N TYR A 39 -6.52 -10.77 -3.01
CA TYR A 39 -7.15 -9.53 -3.48
C TYR A 39 -7.69 -8.68 -2.33
N GLN A 40 -8.36 -9.28 -1.34
CA GLN A 40 -8.82 -8.55 -0.16
C GLN A 40 -7.66 -7.86 0.55
N SER A 41 -6.54 -8.56 0.73
CA SER A 41 -5.37 -8.04 1.44
C SER A 41 -4.67 -6.89 0.68
N VAL A 42 -4.53 -7.01 -0.65
CA VAL A 42 -4.01 -5.92 -1.50
C VAL A 42 -4.98 -4.74 -1.49
N PHE A 43 -6.29 -4.97 -1.50
CA PHE A 43 -7.28 -3.90 -1.41
C PHE A 43 -7.15 -3.10 -0.10
N ILE A 44 -6.92 -3.75 1.04
CA ILE A 44 -6.64 -3.07 2.31
C ILE A 44 -5.35 -2.26 2.27
N HIS A 45 -4.28 -2.79 1.64
CA HIS A 45 -3.04 -2.05 1.41
C HIS A 45 -3.31 -0.76 0.63
N GLU A 46 -4.01 -0.85 -0.51
CA GLU A 46 -4.31 0.31 -1.34
C GLU A 46 -5.27 1.31 -0.67
N LEU A 47 -6.23 0.83 0.14
CA LEU A 47 -7.06 1.72 0.96
C LEU A 47 -6.24 2.52 1.97
N THR A 48 -5.10 1.99 2.42
CA THR A 48 -4.18 2.73 3.29
C THR A 48 -3.56 3.91 2.54
N HIS A 49 -3.20 3.74 1.28
CA HIS A 49 -2.74 4.85 0.43
C HIS A 49 -3.85 5.88 0.17
N VAL A 50 -5.10 5.44 -0.02
CA VAL A 50 -6.25 6.34 -0.10
C VAL A 50 -6.39 7.16 1.20
N TYR A 51 -6.26 6.52 2.35
CA TYR A 51 -6.29 7.19 3.65
C TYR A 51 -5.12 8.18 3.82
N GLN A 52 -3.90 7.79 3.45
CA GLN A 52 -2.73 8.68 3.45
C GLN A 52 -2.98 9.93 2.59
N HIS A 53 -3.54 9.76 1.40
CA HIS A 53 -3.93 10.88 0.54
C HIS A 53 -4.97 11.79 1.22
N GLN A 54 -5.98 11.23 1.90
CA GLN A 54 -6.95 12.01 2.69
C GLN A 54 -6.27 12.79 3.83
N GLN A 55 -5.18 12.27 4.39
CA GLN A 55 -4.31 12.96 5.36
C GLN A 55 -3.33 13.96 4.69
N LYS A 56 -3.53 14.31 3.41
CA LYS A 56 -2.70 15.25 2.64
C LYS A 56 -1.26 14.79 2.42
N ILE A 57 -1.00 13.49 2.53
CA ILE A 57 0.29 12.90 2.19
C ILE A 57 0.38 12.77 0.68
N ASN A 58 1.47 13.25 0.08
CA ASN A 58 1.75 13.05 -1.34
C ASN A 58 2.25 11.62 -1.58
N VAL A 59 1.30 10.69 -1.78
CA VAL A 59 1.56 9.26 -1.98
C VAL A 59 2.42 9.03 -3.21
N LEU A 60 2.12 9.69 -4.33
CA LEU A 60 2.89 9.54 -5.58
C LEU A 60 4.36 9.90 -5.39
N LEU A 61 4.65 11.07 -4.80
CA LEU A 61 6.03 11.51 -4.58
C LEU A 61 6.77 10.60 -3.61
N LYS A 62 6.17 10.30 -2.45
CA LYS A 62 6.81 9.44 -1.45
C LYS A 62 7.05 8.03 -1.99
N GLY A 63 6.08 7.46 -2.71
CA GLY A 63 6.21 6.15 -3.35
C GLY A 63 7.31 6.15 -4.40
N ALA A 64 7.36 7.16 -5.26
CA ALA A 64 8.42 7.31 -6.27
C ALA A 64 9.82 7.37 -5.61
N LEU A 65 9.99 8.13 -4.53
CA LEU A 65 11.26 8.20 -3.80
C LEU A 65 11.67 6.83 -3.22
N LEU A 66 10.72 6.08 -2.64
CA LEU A 66 10.98 4.74 -2.13
C LEU A 66 11.38 3.76 -3.24
N GLN A 67 10.69 3.81 -4.38
CA GLN A 67 11.02 2.98 -5.54
C GLN A 67 12.39 3.36 -6.13
N ILE A 68 12.74 4.64 -6.19
CA ILE A 68 14.08 5.09 -6.61
C ILE A 68 15.14 4.54 -5.65
N ALA A 69 14.94 4.67 -4.33
CA ALA A 69 15.86 4.13 -3.33
C ALA A 69 16.03 2.61 -3.44
N TYR A 70 14.93 1.87 -3.67
CA TYR A 70 14.95 0.43 -3.93
C TYR A 70 15.87 0.10 -5.11
N HIS A 71 15.69 0.76 -6.26
CA HIS A 71 16.47 0.48 -7.47
C HIS A 71 17.93 0.94 -7.36
N LEU A 72 18.19 2.13 -6.82
CA LEU A 72 19.55 2.66 -6.65
C LEU A 72 20.39 1.87 -5.64
N SER A 73 19.73 1.24 -4.65
CA SER A 73 20.39 0.33 -3.72
C SER A 73 20.71 -1.04 -4.32
N PHE A 74 20.46 -1.26 -5.62
CA PHE A 74 20.48 -2.58 -6.25
C PHE A 74 19.59 -3.59 -5.52
N LYS A 75 18.41 -3.13 -5.08
CA LYS A 75 17.39 -3.92 -4.35
C LYS A 75 17.84 -4.43 -2.97
N LYS A 76 18.89 -3.85 -2.39
CA LYS A 76 19.31 -4.16 -1.00
C LYS A 76 18.38 -3.53 0.02
N TYR A 77 17.93 -2.31 -0.23
CA TYR A 77 16.86 -1.68 0.55
C TYR A 77 15.53 -2.21 0.04
N ASN A 78 14.63 -2.63 0.93
CA ASN A 78 13.26 -3.07 0.59
C ASN A 78 12.24 -2.15 1.28
N PRO A 79 11.47 -1.32 0.54
CA PRO A 79 10.54 -0.36 1.14
C PRO A 79 9.35 -1.03 1.83
N TYR A 80 9.07 -2.30 1.52
CA TYR A 80 7.98 -3.09 2.09
C TYR A 80 8.37 -3.79 3.40
N GLN A 81 9.66 -4.09 3.57
CA GLN A 81 10.14 -4.77 4.77
C GLN A 81 10.03 -3.85 5.98
N TYR A 82 9.36 -4.30 7.04
CA TYR A 82 9.26 -3.59 8.31
C TYR A 82 9.50 -4.54 9.48
N GLU A 83 9.91 -3.96 10.60
CA GLU A 83 9.93 -4.61 11.90
C GLU A 83 9.08 -3.78 12.86
N LEU A 84 8.29 -4.46 13.69
CA LEU A 84 7.55 -3.80 14.77
C LEU A 84 8.53 -3.48 15.89
N THR A 85 8.67 -2.20 16.19
CA THR A 85 9.50 -1.71 17.29
C THR A 85 8.62 -1.10 18.35
N ASP A 86 8.91 -1.37 19.61
CA ASP A 86 8.15 -0.80 20.73
C ASP A 86 8.11 0.73 20.64
N ASN A 87 6.93 1.30 20.87
CA ASN A 87 6.65 2.74 20.85
C ASN A 87 6.83 3.46 19.50
N LYS A 88 7.06 2.75 18.39
CA LYS A 88 7.02 3.37 17.06
C LYS A 88 5.59 3.49 16.58
N ALA A 89 5.12 4.71 16.35
CA ALA A 89 3.75 4.96 15.91
C ALA A 89 3.56 4.53 14.45
N PHE A 90 2.30 4.26 14.06
CA PHE A 90 1.96 3.86 12.69
C PHE A 90 2.48 4.86 11.64
N PHE A 91 2.33 6.16 11.89
CA PHE A 91 2.76 7.21 10.95
C PHE A 91 4.28 7.41 10.87
N ASP A 92 5.08 6.78 11.75
CA ASP A 92 6.55 6.81 11.71
C ASP A 92 7.13 5.75 10.75
N TYR A 93 6.30 4.85 10.25
CA TYR A 93 6.66 3.94 9.16
C TYR A 93 6.56 4.64 7.80
N ASN A 94 7.32 4.17 6.81
CA ASN A 94 7.17 4.70 5.46
C ASN A 94 5.80 4.31 4.87
N ILE A 95 5.39 4.97 3.78
CA ILE A 95 4.02 4.81 3.27
C ILE A 95 3.69 3.39 2.77
N GLU A 96 4.67 2.63 2.28
CA GLU A 96 4.50 1.24 1.83
C GLU A 96 4.43 0.30 3.03
N GLN A 97 5.29 0.52 4.04
CA GLN A 97 5.23 -0.22 5.32
C GLN A 97 3.89 -0.01 6.02
N GLN A 98 3.36 1.21 6.02
CA GLN A 98 2.03 1.49 6.56
C GLN A 98 0.94 0.66 5.87
N GLY A 99 1.00 0.54 4.53
CA GLY A 99 0.09 -0.33 3.76
C GLY A 99 0.22 -1.80 4.17
N ASP A 100 1.45 -2.30 4.29
CA ASP A 100 1.72 -3.68 4.69
C ASP A 100 1.30 -3.97 6.14
N ILE A 101 1.48 -3.01 7.04
CA ILE A 101 1.00 -3.10 8.43
C ILE A 101 -0.53 -3.21 8.46
N ALA A 102 -1.25 -2.36 7.71
CA ALA A 102 -2.71 -2.42 7.65
C ALA A 102 -3.21 -3.75 7.08
N LYS A 103 -2.56 -4.23 6.01
CA LYS A 103 -2.79 -5.56 5.42
C LYS A 103 -2.57 -6.67 6.44
N ASP A 104 -1.48 -6.65 7.19
CA ASP A 104 -1.14 -7.69 8.16
C ASP A 104 -2.03 -7.64 9.42
N ILE A 105 -2.54 -6.47 9.81
CA ILE A 105 -3.59 -6.32 10.82
C ILE A 105 -4.89 -6.98 10.34
N PHE A 106 -5.32 -6.69 9.10
CA PHE A 106 -6.51 -7.32 8.51
C PHE A 106 -6.39 -8.85 8.47
N LEU A 107 -5.20 -9.35 8.11
CA LEU A 107 -4.88 -10.79 8.11
C LEU A 107 -4.66 -11.38 9.51
N LYS A 108 -4.81 -10.59 10.58
CA LYS A 108 -4.61 -10.99 12.00
C LYS A 108 -3.21 -11.53 12.30
N LYS A 109 -2.20 -11.11 11.56
CA LYS A 109 -0.80 -11.51 11.80
C LYS A 109 -0.14 -10.70 12.90
N ILE A 110 -0.58 -9.45 13.08
CA ILE A 110 -0.05 -8.52 14.08
C ILE A 110 -1.20 -7.81 14.82
N LYS A 111 -0.88 -7.21 15.97
CA LYS A 111 -1.84 -6.39 16.72
C LYS A 111 -2.15 -5.10 15.96
N ASN A 112 -3.36 -4.58 16.15
CA ASN A 112 -3.75 -3.30 15.57
C ASN A 112 -3.03 -2.15 16.27
N ILE A 113 -2.00 -1.61 15.62
CA ILE A 113 -1.24 -0.44 16.11
C ILE A 113 -1.73 0.88 15.50
N ILE A 114 -2.67 0.85 14.54
CA ILE A 114 -3.23 2.06 13.90
C ILE A 114 -4.05 2.85 14.91
N LEU A 115 -4.73 2.18 15.84
CA LEU A 115 -5.56 2.84 16.87
C LEU A 115 -4.76 3.37 18.07
N ASN A 116 -3.46 3.09 18.13
CA ASN A 116 -2.59 3.50 19.24
C ASN A 116 -1.82 4.79 18.93
N THR A 117 -2.21 5.49 17.86
CA THR A 117 -1.63 6.77 17.41
C THR A 117 -2.18 7.96 18.17
#